data_AF-A0A135VR43-F1
#
_entry.id   AF-A0A135VR43-F1
#
_cell.length_a   1.000
_cell.length_b   1.000
_cell.length_c   1.000
_cell.angle_alpha   90.00
_cell.angle_beta   90.00
_cell.angle_gamma   90.00
#
_symmetry.space_group_name_H-M   'P 1'
#
loop_
_entity.id
_entity.type
_entity.pdbx_description
1 polymer ?
#
loop_
_entity_poly.entity_id
_entity_poly.type
_entity_poly.pdbx_seq_one_letter_code
_entity_poly.pdbx_strand_id
1 'polypeptide(L)'
;MLLSVHEATVWWEFQQGKTTGEIASEYEGDRIAPAYVYALFQKSDKGSERDGIKKVNLTDTQYVSRVLNRARSKIEKALRNQAKSHRLDIETVQDYKGLLRGFDYQANTEVYIIYTMKLGVIVWYKHDSYAGKLCHECPKEEECRDTLDTIMAEYNITLRPDEEQLYMTQQSIAIFNKLAAKEVPRYKRA
;
A
#
# COMPACT_ATOMS: atom_id res chain seq x y z
N MET A 1 3.01 -14.38 -2.25
CA MET A 1 3.20 -12.94 -1.97
C MET A 1 3.98 -12.29 -3.12
N LEU A 2 3.72 -11.01 -3.44
CA LEU A 2 4.40 -10.28 -4.54
C LEU A 2 5.86 -9.94 -4.22
N LEU A 3 6.13 -9.57 -2.97
CA LEU A 3 7.44 -9.16 -2.47
C LEU A 3 8.12 -10.32 -1.72
N SER A 4 9.45 -10.36 -1.79
CA SER A 4 10.27 -11.18 -0.89
C SER A 4 10.34 -10.57 0.50
N VAL A 5 10.84 -11.30 1.51
CA VAL A 5 10.96 -10.81 2.89
C VAL A 5 11.71 -9.48 2.98
N HIS A 6 12.88 -9.35 2.33
CA HIS A 6 13.64 -8.09 2.37
C HIS A 6 12.88 -6.94 1.70
N GLU A 7 12.25 -7.20 0.56
CA GLU A 7 11.44 -6.20 -0.15
C GLU A 7 10.23 -5.77 0.68
N ALA A 8 9.58 -6.71 1.34
CA ALA A 8 8.44 -6.50 2.23
C ALA A 8 8.82 -5.69 3.47
N THR A 9 9.93 -6.03 4.13
CA THR A 9 10.44 -5.26 5.28
C THR A 9 10.80 -3.83 4.88
N VAL A 10 11.58 -3.65 3.82
CA VAL A 10 11.97 -2.32 3.35
C VAL A 10 10.75 -1.50 2.90
N TRP A 11 9.79 -2.12 2.21
CA TRP A 11 8.55 -1.47 1.80
C TRP A 11 7.75 -0.99 3.00
N TRP A 12 7.51 -1.87 3.98
CA TRP A 12 6.78 -1.53 5.20
C TRP A 12 7.43 -0.34 5.91
N GLU A 13 8.71 -0.44 6.24
CA GLU A 13 9.41 0.61 6.99
C GLU A 13 9.44 1.95 6.26
N PHE A 14 9.58 1.90 4.93
CA PHE A 14 9.50 3.10 4.09
C PHE A 14 8.12 3.75 4.14
N GLN A 15 7.03 2.97 4.03
CA GLN A 15 5.66 3.52 4.15
C GLN A 15 5.35 4.04 5.56
N GLN A 16 6.01 3.50 6.59
CA GLN A 16 5.95 4.03 7.96
C GLN A 16 6.79 5.31 8.16
N GLY A 17 7.46 5.81 7.11
CA GLY A 17 8.15 7.08 7.09
C GLY A 17 9.65 7.03 7.38
N LYS A 18 10.26 5.84 7.48
CA LYS A 18 11.71 5.71 7.66
C LYS A 18 12.45 5.93 6.34
N THR A 19 13.57 6.64 6.43
CA THR A 19 14.52 6.81 5.33
C THR A 19 15.33 5.53 5.10
N THR A 20 15.94 5.38 3.93
CA THR A 20 16.78 4.22 3.62
C THR A 20 18.00 4.08 4.55
N GLY A 21 18.50 5.20 5.10
CA GLY A 21 19.59 5.21 6.07
C GLY A 21 19.16 4.73 7.46
N GLU A 22 17.99 5.16 7.93
CA GLU A 22 17.42 4.67 9.20
C GLU A 22 17.13 3.17 9.12
N ILE A 23 16.54 2.71 8.01
CA ILE A 23 16.28 1.29 7.75
C ILE A 23 17.59 0.49 7.75
N ALA A 24 18.64 0.97 7.07
CA ALA A 24 19.93 0.26 7.06
C ALA A 24 20.54 0.15 8.47
N SER A 25 20.49 1.23 9.26
CA SER A 25 21.04 1.23 10.62
C SER A 25 20.28 0.30 11.58
N GLU A 26 18.96 0.24 11.48
CA GLU A 26 18.14 -0.59 12.36
C GLU A 26 18.32 -2.09 12.09
N TYR A 27 18.49 -2.43 10.81
CA TYR A 27 18.65 -3.80 10.33
C TYR A 27 20.12 -4.18 10.04
N GLU A 28 21.07 -3.46 10.66
CA GLU A 28 22.47 -3.85 10.67
C GLU A 28 22.64 -5.10 11.54
N GLY A 29 22.86 -6.25 10.89
CA GLY A 29 22.89 -7.58 11.51
C GLY A 29 21.56 -8.34 11.42
N ASP A 30 21.51 -9.52 12.03
CA ASP A 30 20.31 -10.37 11.99
C ASP A 30 19.22 -9.81 12.92
N ARG A 31 18.15 -9.26 12.34
CA ARG A 31 16.95 -8.79 13.05
C ARG A 31 15.72 -9.60 12.68
N ILE A 32 14.74 -9.60 13.57
CA ILE A 32 13.40 -10.11 13.26
C ILE A 32 12.69 -9.06 12.40
N ALA A 33 11.94 -9.51 11.38
CA ALA A 33 11.12 -8.64 10.56
C ALA A 33 10.08 -7.87 11.41
N PRO A 34 9.57 -6.71 10.93
CA PRO A 34 8.49 -5.99 11.62
C PRO A 34 7.32 -6.92 11.93
N ALA A 35 6.65 -6.73 13.07
CA ALA A 35 5.56 -7.62 13.51
C ALA A 35 4.49 -7.84 12.42
N TYR A 36 4.15 -6.78 11.67
CA TYR A 36 3.23 -6.87 10.54
C TYR A 36 3.74 -7.80 9.44
N VAL A 37 4.98 -7.60 8.99
CA VAL A 37 5.63 -8.43 7.96
C VAL A 37 5.78 -9.86 8.44
N TYR A 38 6.19 -10.06 9.69
CA TYR A 38 6.31 -11.38 10.31
C TYR A 38 4.98 -12.15 10.23
N ALA A 39 3.88 -11.50 10.62
CA ALA A 39 2.55 -12.11 10.61
C ALA A 39 2.10 -12.55 9.21
N LEU A 40 2.48 -11.82 8.16
CA LEU A 40 2.15 -12.14 6.77
C LEU A 40 2.92 -13.35 6.21
N PHE A 41 4.17 -13.56 6.67
CA PHE A 41 5.02 -14.65 6.16
C PHE A 41 5.09 -15.87 7.08
N GLN A 42 4.64 -15.78 8.35
CA GLN A 42 4.72 -16.90 9.30
C GLN A 42 4.04 -18.19 8.78
N LYS A 43 3.00 -18.03 7.96
CA LYS A 43 2.23 -19.13 7.33
C LYS A 43 2.67 -19.43 5.90
N SER A 44 3.81 -18.91 5.45
CA SER A 44 4.30 -19.19 4.10
C SER A 44 4.68 -20.66 3.95
N ASP A 45 4.26 -21.27 2.84
CA ASP A 45 4.65 -22.63 2.47
C ASP A 45 6.15 -22.77 2.20
N LYS A 46 6.84 -21.66 1.90
CA LYS A 46 8.28 -21.66 1.67
C LYS A 46 9.05 -21.52 2.98
N GLY A 47 9.82 -22.57 3.33
CA GLY A 47 10.71 -22.55 4.50
C GLY A 47 11.66 -21.37 4.52
N SER A 48 12.24 -21.01 3.37
CA SER A 48 13.15 -19.87 3.23
C SER A 48 12.52 -18.52 3.58
N GLU A 49 11.22 -18.33 3.34
CA GLU A 49 10.52 -17.10 3.73
C GLU A 49 10.28 -17.07 5.25
N ARG A 50 9.94 -18.21 5.86
CA ARG A 50 9.77 -18.35 7.32
C ARG A 50 11.07 -18.18 8.10
N ASP A 51 12.20 -18.58 7.53
CA ASP A 51 13.51 -18.35 8.13
C ASP A 51 13.99 -16.91 7.90
N GLY A 52 13.71 -16.36 6.71
CA GLY A 52 14.05 -14.98 6.37
C GLY A 52 13.43 -13.94 7.32
N ILE A 53 12.18 -14.14 7.76
CA ILE A 53 11.55 -13.21 8.71
C ILE A 53 12.16 -13.22 10.11
N LYS A 54 12.97 -14.23 10.46
CA LYS A 54 13.67 -14.29 11.76
C LYS A 54 15.04 -13.63 11.70
N LYS A 55 15.60 -13.46 10.50
CA LYS A 55 16.97 -13.02 10.23
C LYS A 55 17.02 -12.12 9.01
N VAL A 56 16.33 -11.00 9.09
CA VAL A 56 16.45 -9.92 8.12
C VAL A 56 17.74 -9.17 8.39
N ASN A 57 18.58 -9.05 7.37
CA ASN A 57 19.85 -8.32 7.44
C ASN A 57 19.96 -7.41 6.22
N LEU A 58 20.04 -6.10 6.47
CA LEU A 58 20.10 -5.06 5.44
C LEU A 58 21.43 -4.32 5.59
N THR A 59 22.43 -4.73 4.80
CA THR A 59 23.84 -4.44 5.04
C THR A 59 24.22 -2.96 5.02
N ASP A 60 23.60 -2.17 4.15
CA ASP A 60 23.96 -0.78 3.92
C ASP A 60 22.83 -0.01 3.21
N THR A 61 22.91 1.33 3.27
CA THR A 61 21.93 2.23 2.66
C THR A 61 21.78 2.01 1.14
N GLN A 62 22.86 1.66 0.43
CA GLN A 62 22.80 1.37 -1.01
C GLN A 62 22.06 0.05 -1.29
N TYR A 63 22.23 -0.96 -0.45
CA TYR A 63 21.50 -2.22 -0.50
C TYR A 63 20.01 -1.99 -0.25
N VAL A 64 19.65 -1.27 0.82
CA VAL A 64 18.26 -0.90 1.12
C VAL A 64 17.63 -0.15 -0.05
N SER A 65 18.34 0.83 -0.63
CA SER A 65 17.84 1.59 -1.78
C SER A 65 17.58 0.70 -3.01
N ARG A 66 18.46 -0.27 -3.28
CA ARG A 66 18.26 -1.27 -4.35
C ARG A 66 17.08 -2.20 -4.06
N VAL A 67 16.90 -2.62 -2.81
CA VAL A 67 15.75 -3.44 -2.39
C VAL A 67 14.44 -2.67 -2.57
N LEU A 68 14.38 -1.41 -2.12
CA LEU A 68 13.22 -0.54 -2.29
C LEU A 68 12.86 -0.34 -3.76
N ASN A 69 13.85 -0.04 -4.62
CA ASN A 69 13.62 0.14 -6.05
C ASN A 69 13.13 -1.14 -6.74
N ARG A 70 13.61 -2.32 -6.32
CA ARG A 70 13.08 -3.61 -6.81
C ARG A 70 11.63 -3.82 -6.38
N ALA A 71 11.29 -3.50 -5.13
CA ALA A 71 9.91 -3.57 -4.64
C ALA A 71 8.99 -2.64 -5.46
N ARG A 72 9.38 -1.36 -5.62
CA ARG A 72 8.66 -0.37 -6.43
C ARG A 72 8.44 -0.84 -7.86
N SER A 73 9.47 -1.36 -8.53
CA SER A 73 9.36 -1.85 -9.90
C SER A 73 8.39 -3.05 -10.03
N LYS A 74 8.42 -3.99 -9.08
CA LYS A 74 7.46 -5.12 -9.05
C LYS A 74 6.04 -4.65 -8.85
N ILE A 75 5.83 -3.71 -7.92
CA ILE A 75 4.54 -3.13 -7.60
C ILE A 75 4.01 -2.37 -8.82
N GLU A 76 4.78 -1.42 -9.38
CA GLU A 76 4.38 -0.66 -10.57
C GLU A 76 3.98 -1.58 -11.72
N LYS A 77 4.77 -2.63 -11.99
CA LYS A 77 4.43 -3.61 -13.03
C LYS A 77 3.09 -4.28 -12.76
N ALA A 78 2.82 -4.67 -11.51
CA ALA A 78 1.55 -5.28 -11.12
C ALA A 78 0.37 -4.30 -11.27
N LEU A 79 0.53 -3.05 -10.85
CA LEU A 79 -0.48 -2.00 -10.98
C LEU A 79 -0.83 -1.74 -12.46
N ARG A 80 0.19 -1.57 -13.32
CA ARG A 80 -0.01 -1.35 -14.76
C ARG A 80 -0.66 -2.53 -15.44
N ASN A 81 -0.33 -3.76 -15.03
CA ASN A 81 -0.97 -4.96 -15.56
C ASN A 81 -2.47 -4.99 -15.22
N GLN A 82 -2.84 -4.62 -13.99
CA GLN A 82 -4.25 -4.51 -13.60
C GLN A 82 -4.97 -3.39 -14.37
N ALA A 83 -4.35 -2.21 -14.49
CA ALA A 83 -4.92 -1.11 -15.28
C ALA A 83 -5.20 -1.53 -16.73
N LYS A 84 -4.25 -2.23 -17.37
CA LYS A 84 -4.43 -2.78 -18.72
C LYS A 84 -5.55 -3.82 -18.79
N SER A 85 -5.63 -4.72 -17.80
CA SER A 85 -6.68 -5.74 -17.73
C SER A 85 -8.08 -5.12 -17.62
N HIS A 86 -8.19 -4.03 -16.86
CA HIS A 86 -9.41 -3.24 -16.71
C HIS A 86 -9.61 -2.18 -17.81
N ARG A 87 -8.71 -2.10 -18.81
CA ARG A 87 -8.77 -1.13 -19.92
C ARG A 87 -8.85 0.32 -19.47
N LEU A 88 -8.23 0.64 -18.34
CA LEU A 88 -8.22 1.98 -17.79
C LEU A 88 -7.28 2.87 -18.61
N ASP A 89 -7.67 4.13 -18.75
CA ASP A 89 -6.75 5.19 -19.14
C ASP A 89 -5.92 5.59 -17.93
N ILE A 90 -4.60 5.41 -17.99
CA ILE A 90 -3.72 5.62 -16.85
C ILE A 90 -3.39 7.11 -16.76
N GLU A 91 -3.90 7.78 -15.73
CA GLU A 91 -3.62 9.19 -15.50
C GLU A 91 -2.29 9.40 -14.77
N THR A 92 -2.07 8.66 -13.67
CA THR A 92 -0.86 8.81 -12.86
C THR A 92 -0.42 7.49 -12.24
N VAL A 93 0.89 7.34 -12.05
CA VAL A 93 1.49 6.24 -11.29
C VAL A 93 2.41 6.84 -10.24
N GLN A 94 2.14 6.52 -8.97
CA GLN A 94 2.91 6.90 -7.80
C GLN A 94 3.51 5.61 -7.21
N ASP A 95 4.54 5.09 -7.86
CA ASP A 95 5.18 3.81 -7.52
C ASP A 95 5.74 3.76 -6.10
N TYR A 96 6.25 4.89 -5.59
CA TYR A 96 6.71 5.06 -4.21
C TYR A 96 5.57 4.95 -3.18
N LYS A 97 4.31 5.07 -3.61
CA LYS A 97 3.10 4.86 -2.80
C LYS A 97 2.34 3.59 -3.21
N GLY A 98 2.84 2.84 -4.18
CA GLY A 98 2.14 1.66 -4.69
C GLY A 98 0.73 1.99 -5.20
N LEU A 99 0.54 3.20 -5.72
CA LEU A 99 -0.75 3.71 -6.18
C LEU A 99 -0.70 4.03 -7.66
N LEU A 100 -1.72 3.63 -8.40
CA LEU A 100 -2.02 4.06 -9.76
C LEU A 100 -3.43 4.64 -9.77
N ARG A 101 -3.59 5.75 -10.47
CA ARG A 101 -4.90 6.36 -10.72
C ARG A 101 -5.19 6.32 -12.21
N GLY A 102 -6.37 5.87 -12.55
CA GLY A 102 -6.84 5.83 -13.92
C GLY A 102 -8.31 6.17 -14.02
N PHE A 103 -8.81 6.21 -15.25
CA PHE A 103 -10.21 6.46 -15.56
C PHE A 103 -10.77 5.31 -16.39
N ASP A 104 -11.96 4.84 -16.01
CA ASP A 104 -12.73 3.90 -16.83
C ASP A 104 -13.80 4.68 -17.59
N TYR A 105 -13.65 4.80 -18.91
CA TYR A 105 -14.61 5.50 -19.76
C TYR A 105 -15.96 4.77 -19.91
N GLN A 106 -15.99 3.44 -19.73
CA GLN A 106 -17.23 2.67 -19.82
C GLN A 106 -18.07 2.85 -18.56
N ALA A 107 -17.43 2.82 -17.39
CA ALA A 107 -18.07 3.09 -16.11
C ALA A 107 -18.19 4.59 -15.81
N ASN A 108 -17.55 5.46 -16.60
CA ASN A 108 -17.46 6.89 -16.42
C ASN A 108 -17.06 7.29 -14.98
N THR A 109 -16.02 6.64 -14.46
CA THR A 109 -15.55 6.88 -13.09
C THR A 109 -14.04 6.75 -12.94
N GLU A 110 -13.55 7.42 -11.90
CA GLU A 110 -12.17 7.34 -11.46
C GLU A 110 -11.90 6.01 -10.75
N VAL A 111 -10.74 5.43 -11.01
CA VAL A 111 -10.33 4.13 -10.47
C VAL A 111 -8.95 4.26 -9.83
N TYR A 112 -8.85 3.83 -8.58
CA TYR A 112 -7.59 3.68 -7.87
C TYR A 112 -7.16 2.22 -7.93
N ILE A 113 -5.92 1.95 -8.31
CA ILE A 113 -5.29 0.64 -8.16
C ILE A 113 -4.18 0.78 -7.13
N ILE A 114 -4.27 0.02 -6.05
CA ILE A 114 -3.35 0.11 -4.92
C ILE A 114 -2.77 -1.24 -4.58
N TYR A 115 -1.49 -1.27 -4.22
CA TYR A 115 -0.86 -2.45 -3.67
C TYR A 115 -0.93 -2.44 -2.14
N THR A 116 -1.35 -3.54 -1.55
CA THR A 116 -1.18 -3.79 -0.12
C THR A 116 -0.42 -5.09 0.07
N MET A 117 0.32 -5.21 1.17
CA MET A 117 1.03 -6.43 1.53
C MET A 117 0.05 -7.53 1.93
N LYS A 118 -1.03 -7.19 2.65
CA LYS A 118 -2.06 -8.13 3.12
C LYS A 118 -3.01 -8.60 2.02
N LEU A 119 -3.58 -7.69 1.23
CA LEU A 119 -4.64 -8.01 0.26
C LEU A 119 -4.11 -8.11 -1.19
N GLY A 120 -2.85 -7.75 -1.43
CA GLY A 120 -2.29 -7.71 -2.77
C GLY A 120 -2.73 -6.47 -3.55
N VAL A 121 -2.87 -6.59 -4.87
CA VAL A 121 -3.31 -5.47 -5.71
C VAL A 121 -4.84 -5.39 -5.69
N ILE A 122 -5.35 -4.25 -5.20
CA ILE A 122 -6.77 -3.93 -5.13
C ILE A 122 -7.11 -2.94 -6.24
N VAL A 123 -8.25 -3.14 -6.89
CA VAL A 123 -8.84 -2.19 -7.85
C VAL A 123 -10.08 -1.60 -7.22
N TRP A 124 -10.08 -0.28 -7.00
CA TRP A 124 -11.13 0.45 -6.30
C TRP A 124 -11.78 1.46 -7.24
N TYR A 125 -13.02 1.20 -7.63
CA TYR A 125 -13.83 2.13 -8.40
C TYR A 125 -14.43 3.15 -7.46
N LYS A 126 -14.28 4.44 -7.77
CA LYS A 126 -15.00 5.48 -7.05
C LYS A 126 -16.50 5.33 -7.31
N HIS A 127 -17.27 5.30 -6.24
CA HIS A 127 -18.73 5.22 -6.30
C HIS A 127 -19.37 5.90 -5.10
N ASP A 128 -20.60 6.38 -5.27
CA ASP A 128 -21.34 7.08 -4.21
C ASP A 128 -22.34 6.17 -3.46
N SER A 129 -22.66 5.00 -4.03
CA SER A 129 -23.56 4.01 -3.44
C SER A 129 -23.29 2.61 -4.01
N TYR A 130 -23.83 1.56 -3.36
CA TYR A 130 -23.83 0.21 -3.90
C TYR A 130 -25.24 -0.16 -4.33
N ALA A 131 -25.49 -0.26 -5.65
CA ALA A 131 -26.82 -0.49 -6.22
C ALA A 131 -27.89 0.50 -5.68
N GLY A 132 -27.52 1.77 -5.49
CA GLY A 132 -28.40 2.81 -4.93
C GLY A 132 -28.53 2.81 -3.41
N LYS A 133 -27.93 1.84 -2.71
CA LYS A 133 -27.94 1.77 -1.25
C LYS A 133 -26.78 2.52 -0.61
N LEU A 134 -27.07 3.18 0.50
CA LEU A 134 -26.06 3.75 1.39
C LEU A 134 -25.29 2.64 2.10
N CYS A 135 -24.09 2.94 2.60
CA CYS A 135 -23.18 1.95 3.18
C CYS A 135 -23.80 1.13 4.31
N HIS A 136 -24.61 1.73 5.19
CA HIS A 136 -25.23 1.04 6.32
C HIS A 136 -26.25 -0.05 5.91
N GLU A 137 -26.68 -0.05 4.65
CA GLU A 137 -27.56 -1.09 4.08
C GLU A 137 -26.82 -1.94 3.03
N CYS A 138 -25.51 -1.76 2.90
CA CYS A 138 -24.69 -2.41 1.91
C CYS A 138 -24.22 -3.77 2.40
N PRO A 139 -24.51 -4.88 1.69
CA PRO A 139 -24.03 -6.21 2.07
C PRO A 139 -22.51 -6.37 1.96
N LYS A 140 -21.81 -5.36 1.40
CA LYS A 140 -20.35 -5.34 1.21
C LYS A 140 -19.63 -4.42 2.20
N GLU A 141 -20.35 -3.87 3.19
CA GLU A 141 -19.79 -2.89 4.11
C GLU A 141 -18.54 -3.39 4.85
N GLU A 142 -18.60 -4.61 5.41
CA GLU A 142 -17.48 -5.21 6.14
C GLU A 142 -16.24 -5.45 5.25
N GLU A 143 -16.45 -5.91 4.02
CA GLU A 143 -15.38 -6.16 3.05
C GLU A 143 -14.68 -4.84 2.65
N CYS A 144 -15.46 -3.80 2.38
CA CYS A 144 -14.94 -2.46 2.11
C CYS A 144 -14.20 -1.90 3.33
N ARG A 145 -14.72 -2.09 4.55
CA ARG A 145 -14.09 -1.65 5.79
C ARG A 145 -12.73 -2.31 6.00
N ASP A 146 -12.64 -3.64 5.94
CA ASP A 146 -11.35 -4.35 6.09
C ASP A 146 -10.33 -3.89 5.04
N THR A 147 -10.80 -3.63 3.81
CA THR A 147 -9.95 -3.10 2.74
C THR A 147 -9.41 -1.71 3.06
N LEU A 148 -10.27 -0.77 3.43
CA LEU A 148 -9.88 0.60 3.73
C LEU A 148 -9.01 0.70 4.98
N ASP A 149 -9.33 -0.06 6.03
CA ASP A 149 -8.54 -0.09 7.26
C ASP A 149 -7.14 -0.69 7.01
N THR A 150 -7.06 -1.72 6.14
CA THR A 150 -5.77 -2.27 5.69
C THR A 150 -4.95 -1.21 4.97
N ILE A 151 -5.55 -0.44 4.05
CA ILE A 151 -4.85 0.65 3.35
C ILE A 151 -4.38 1.71 4.35
N MET A 152 -5.24 2.12 5.29
CA MET A 152 -4.88 3.13 6.28
C MET A 152 -3.70 2.70 7.16
N ALA A 153 -3.70 1.45 7.62
CA ALA A 153 -2.62 0.91 8.45
C ALA A 153 -1.29 0.79 7.68
N GLU A 154 -1.31 0.28 6.45
CA GLU A 154 -0.09 0.07 5.67
C GLU A 154 0.56 1.37 5.18
N TYR A 155 -0.25 2.40 4.95
CA TYR A 155 0.21 3.70 4.43
C TYR A 155 0.23 4.81 5.47
N ASN A 156 0.04 4.46 6.75
CA ASN A 156 0.04 5.39 7.88
C ASN A 156 -0.91 6.60 7.66
N ILE A 157 -2.11 6.31 7.15
CA ILE A 157 -3.15 7.31 6.88
C ILE A 157 -4.08 7.39 8.09
N THR A 158 -4.36 8.62 8.53
CA THR A 158 -5.35 8.91 9.54
C THR A 158 -6.45 9.80 8.96
N LEU A 159 -7.69 9.44 9.27
CA LEU A 159 -8.83 10.30 9.01
C LEU A 159 -8.94 11.32 10.14
N ARG A 160 -9.40 12.53 9.81
CA ARG A 160 -9.78 13.52 10.82
C ARG A 160 -11.14 13.13 11.43
N PRO A 161 -11.50 13.63 12.62
CA PRO A 161 -12.78 13.33 13.24
C PRO A 161 -14.00 13.68 12.37
N ASP A 162 -13.92 14.73 11.54
CA ASP A 162 -14.96 15.09 10.57
C ASP A 162 -15.05 14.08 9.42
N GLU A 163 -13.92 13.52 8.98
CA GLU A 163 -13.86 12.51 7.92
C GLU A 163 -14.36 11.14 8.41
N GLU A 164 -14.08 10.77 9.66
CA GLU A 164 -14.52 9.50 10.26
C GLU A 164 -16.06 9.38 10.37
N GLN A 165 -16.75 10.52 10.47
CA GLN A 165 -18.21 10.58 10.55
C GLN A 165 -18.90 10.49 9.18
N LEU A 166 -18.15 10.61 8.08
CA LEU A 166 -18.70 10.51 6.74
C LEU A 166 -19.14 9.08 6.42
N TYR A 167 -20.04 8.93 5.45
CA TYR A 167 -20.31 7.62 4.88
C TYR A 167 -19.03 7.01 4.29
N MET A 168 -18.90 5.68 4.34
CA MET A 168 -17.69 4.97 3.91
C MET A 168 -17.30 5.26 2.45
N THR A 169 -18.26 5.53 1.55
CA THR A 169 -17.96 6.00 0.18
C THR A 169 -17.16 7.30 0.19
N GLN A 170 -17.54 8.26 1.02
CA GLN A 170 -16.85 9.53 1.20
C GLN A 170 -15.54 9.37 1.97
N GLN A 171 -15.50 8.48 2.98
CA GLN A 171 -14.25 8.13 3.67
C GLN A 171 -13.22 7.57 2.69
N SER A 172 -13.63 6.69 1.77
CA SER A 172 -12.73 6.13 0.77
C SER A 172 -12.09 7.23 -0.09
N ILE A 173 -12.87 8.23 -0.51
CA ILE A 173 -12.37 9.38 -1.26
C ILE A 173 -11.35 10.16 -0.42
N ALA A 174 -11.61 10.41 0.86
CA ALA A 174 -10.67 11.08 1.75
C ALA A 174 -9.36 10.28 1.90
N ILE A 175 -9.44 8.95 2.06
CA ILE A 175 -8.27 8.06 2.16
C ILE A 175 -7.43 8.13 0.88
N PHE A 176 -8.04 7.93 -0.28
CA PHE A 176 -7.32 7.95 -1.57
C PHE A 176 -6.78 9.34 -1.90
N ASN A 177 -7.46 10.42 -1.52
CA ASN A 177 -6.94 11.78 -1.68
C ASN A 177 -5.70 12.02 -0.82
N LYS A 178 -5.72 11.60 0.45
CA LYS A 178 -4.54 11.68 1.34
C LYS A 178 -3.39 10.84 0.80
N LEU A 179 -3.68 9.63 0.32
CA LEU A 179 -2.67 8.79 -0.31
C LEU A 179 -2.12 9.42 -1.58
N ALA A 180 -2.96 9.96 -2.46
CA ALA A 180 -2.53 10.55 -3.73
C ALA A 180 -1.86 11.93 -3.59
N ALA A 181 -2.04 12.62 -2.45
CA ALA A 181 -1.49 13.95 -2.20
C ALA A 181 0.04 13.94 -2.29
N LYS A 182 0.64 14.81 -3.11
CA LYS A 182 2.11 14.92 -3.20
C LYS A 182 2.69 15.16 -1.81
N GLU A 183 3.74 14.43 -1.45
CA GLU A 183 4.51 14.75 -0.25
C GLU A 183 5.04 16.18 -0.40
N VAL A 184 4.56 17.09 0.45
CA VAL A 184 5.22 18.38 0.62
C VAL A 184 6.58 18.05 1.22
N PRO A 185 7.71 18.42 0.59
CA PRO A 185 9.02 18.18 1.18
C PRO A 185 9.00 18.81 2.57
N ARG A 186 9.07 17.99 3.62
CA ARG A 186 9.41 18.47 4.96
C ARG A 186 10.88 18.85 4.92
N TYR A 187 11.18 19.99 4.31
CA TYR A 187 12.46 20.65 4.44
C TYR A 187 12.57 21.09 5.90
N LYS A 188 13.08 20.19 6.76
CA LYS A 188 13.79 20.63 7.96
C LYS A 188 15.13 21.14 7.45
N ARG A 189 15.21 22.45 7.18
CA ARG A 189 16.52 23.12 7.15
C ARG A 189 17.11 22.94 8.54
N ALA A 190 18.33 22.41 8.57
CA ALA A 190 19.18 22.33 9.75
C ALA A 190 19.38 23.71 10.39
#